data_AF-A0A9P5YPK8-F1
#
_entry.id   AF-A0A9P5YPK8-F1
#
_cell.length_a   1.000
_cell.length_b   1.000
_cell.length_c   1.000
_cell.angle_alpha   90.00
_cell.angle_beta   90.00
_cell.angle_gamma   90.00
#
_symmetry.space_group_name_H-M   'P 1'
#
loop_
_entity.id
_entity.type
_entity.pdbx_description
1 polymer ?
#
loop_
_entity_poly.entity_id
_entity_poly.type
_entity_poly.pdbx_seq_one_letter_code
_entity_poly.pdbx_strand_id
1 'polypeptide(L)'
;MKKNGLLQHRVQGLLDEKSRVLTQLDAAQKKATEKEQAAAKRIAGLVAAHKNAMEKEQVAAKRIADLEAANRKKDDEQRVAQSRLCASEEKQSNLSKLLEVRNAELNDVQPFLTTADAYSGPEIVVMVETLNAEIFQTAAYMAELIEDESMAATNNERTKNVERNRQMLETQLRRDLGEDLWQYFQKNHVDIRGEPLPLQLAFQCILSRWSTLKIRTFLLGHFGDQLGKVYQMIRESEAQAVAGRWRALTNAQLNPFKDDYPPNVVVDILVNMLFFCGWSSSSEKAKKAVLLMQQMVFNIEKMANQIKAATKEGITTTDLDVFVARAGEPLKDGMEDIYSDNASVDAYSFQMSNKRVLCTVGMGLRRTTVKLTEGRPPEYKEEILLKPKVALVSVLDSTRDGMEPIQGRN
;
A
#
# COMPACT_ATOMS: atom_id res chain seq x y z
N MET A 1 -46.84 118.30 -113.89
CA MET A 1 -45.49 117.73 -113.63
C MET A 1 -45.25 117.50 -112.12
N LYS A 2 -45.87 116.48 -111.49
CA LYS A 2 -45.67 116.16 -110.04
C LYS A 2 -45.60 114.66 -109.71
N LYS A 3 -45.61 113.74 -110.70
CA LYS A 3 -45.71 112.28 -110.49
C LYS A 3 -44.37 111.51 -110.54
N ASN A 4 -43.27 112.14 -110.97
CA ASN A 4 -42.00 111.42 -111.22
C ASN A 4 -41.02 111.40 -110.03
N GLY A 5 -41.12 112.34 -109.07
CA GLY A 5 -40.27 112.36 -107.87
C GLY A 5 -40.66 111.33 -106.80
N LEU A 6 -41.92 110.87 -106.80
CA LEU A 6 -42.42 109.91 -105.80
C LEU A 6 -41.97 108.46 -106.07
N LEU A 7 -41.65 108.13 -107.33
CA LEU A 7 -41.18 106.79 -107.72
C LEU A 7 -39.69 106.60 -107.42
N GLN A 8 -38.85 107.62 -107.64
CA GLN A 8 -37.41 107.55 -107.30
C GLN A 8 -37.17 107.45 -105.79
N HIS A 9 -37.95 108.15 -104.96
CA HIS A 9 -37.81 108.07 -103.50
C HIS A 9 -38.25 106.70 -102.94
N ARG A 10 -39.16 106.02 -103.64
CA ARG A 10 -39.69 104.70 -103.25
C ARG A 10 -38.80 103.56 -103.71
N VAL A 11 -38.13 103.71 -104.86
CA VAL A 11 -37.09 102.78 -105.32
C VAL A 11 -35.84 102.86 -104.44
N GLN A 12 -35.41 104.07 -104.03
CA GLN A 12 -34.28 104.23 -103.12
C GLN A 12 -34.58 103.66 -101.72
N GLY A 13 -35.79 103.89 -101.19
CA GLY A 13 -36.22 103.28 -99.92
C GLY A 13 -36.23 101.75 -99.96
N LEU A 14 -36.66 101.15 -101.08
CA LEU A 14 -36.64 99.69 -101.27
C LEU A 14 -35.21 99.14 -101.43
N LEU A 15 -34.28 99.90 -102.01
CA LEU A 15 -32.87 99.52 -102.12
C LEU A 15 -32.16 99.58 -100.77
N ASP A 16 -32.41 100.61 -99.97
CA ASP A 16 -31.85 100.73 -98.63
C ASP A 16 -32.44 99.67 -97.69
N GLU A 17 -33.74 99.36 -97.83
CA GLU A 17 -34.39 98.28 -97.10
C GLU A 17 -33.87 96.90 -97.52
N LYS A 18 -33.67 96.66 -98.82
CA LYS A 18 -33.03 95.44 -99.33
C LYS A 18 -31.60 95.29 -98.80
N SER A 19 -30.82 96.36 -98.79
CA SER A 19 -29.44 96.36 -98.28
C SER A 19 -29.41 96.08 -96.77
N ARG A 20 -30.35 96.67 -96.03
CA ARG A 20 -30.51 96.44 -94.59
C ARG A 20 -30.96 95.02 -94.27
N VAL A 21 -31.87 94.44 -95.06
CA VAL A 21 -32.30 93.04 -94.93
C VAL A 21 -31.18 92.08 -95.30
N LEU A 22 -30.39 92.35 -96.35
CA LEU A 22 -29.22 91.54 -96.70
C LEU A 22 -28.16 91.55 -95.58
N THR A 23 -27.92 92.72 -94.99
CA THR A 23 -26.97 92.85 -93.86
C THR A 23 -27.49 92.13 -92.61
N GLN A 24 -28.80 92.17 -92.35
CA GLN A 24 -29.42 91.42 -91.26
C GLN A 24 -29.42 89.90 -91.52
N LEU A 25 -29.57 89.47 -92.77
CA LEU A 25 -29.52 88.06 -93.16
C LEU A 25 -28.10 87.50 -93.00
N ASP A 26 -27.08 88.22 -93.46
CA ASP A 26 -25.68 87.83 -93.27
C ASP A 26 -25.30 87.80 -91.78
N ALA A 27 -25.74 88.77 -90.99
CA ALA A 27 -25.54 88.78 -89.54
C ALA A 27 -26.26 87.61 -88.86
N ALA A 28 -27.48 87.26 -89.29
CA ALA A 28 -28.22 86.12 -88.76
C ALA A 28 -27.59 84.79 -89.15
N GLN A 29 -27.08 84.67 -90.39
CA GLN A 29 -26.41 83.47 -90.90
C GLN A 29 -25.04 83.26 -90.25
N LYS A 30 -24.29 84.34 -90.01
CA LYS A 30 -23.05 84.29 -89.21
C LYS A 30 -23.34 83.89 -87.76
N LYS A 31 -24.39 84.45 -87.15
CA LYS A 31 -24.80 84.07 -85.79
C LYS A 31 -25.33 82.63 -85.69
N ALA A 32 -25.97 82.13 -86.74
CA ALA A 32 -26.44 80.74 -86.82
C ALA A 32 -25.25 79.77 -86.95
N THR A 33 -24.28 80.06 -87.81
CA THR A 33 -23.06 79.24 -87.98
C THR A 33 -22.18 79.25 -86.74
N GLU A 34 -22.03 80.38 -86.04
CA GLU A 34 -21.33 80.46 -84.75
C GLU A 34 -22.04 79.62 -83.67
N LYS A 35 -23.39 79.66 -83.62
CA LYS A 35 -24.17 78.81 -82.71
C LYS A 35 -24.05 77.33 -83.04
N GLU A 36 -24.03 76.97 -84.32
CA GLU A 36 -23.88 75.59 -84.79
C GLU A 36 -22.49 75.05 -84.46
N GLN A 37 -21.43 75.83 -84.67
CA GLN A 37 -20.07 75.48 -84.25
C GLN A 37 -19.94 75.37 -82.72
N ALA A 38 -20.57 76.26 -81.96
CA ALA A 38 -20.60 76.18 -80.50
C ALA A 38 -21.36 74.94 -80.00
N ALA A 39 -22.47 74.58 -80.66
CA ALA A 39 -23.24 73.37 -80.38
C ALA A 39 -22.44 72.11 -80.72
N ALA A 40 -21.78 72.06 -81.90
CA ALA A 40 -20.92 70.96 -82.30
C ALA A 40 -19.75 70.75 -81.32
N LYS A 41 -19.13 71.83 -80.84
CA LYS A 41 -18.07 71.78 -79.83
C LYS A 41 -18.58 71.28 -78.47
N ARG A 42 -19.80 71.66 -78.05
CA ARG A 42 -20.44 71.11 -76.83
C ARG A 42 -20.78 69.63 -76.99
N ILE A 43 -21.31 69.21 -78.13
CA ILE A 43 -21.62 67.81 -78.41
C ILE A 43 -20.33 66.97 -78.38
N ALA A 44 -19.27 67.42 -79.04
CA ALA A 44 -17.97 66.74 -78.98
C ALA A 44 -17.42 66.63 -77.55
N GLY A 45 -17.55 67.70 -76.75
CA GLY A 45 -17.18 67.68 -75.33
C GLY A 45 -18.00 66.71 -74.49
N LEU A 46 -19.32 66.62 -74.72
CA LEU A 46 -20.22 65.69 -74.04
C LEU A 46 -19.93 64.24 -74.45
N VAL A 47 -19.64 63.97 -75.73
CA VAL A 47 -19.26 62.64 -76.21
C VAL A 47 -17.95 62.18 -75.57
N ALA A 48 -16.94 63.05 -75.50
CA ALA A 48 -15.68 62.74 -74.84
C ALA A 48 -15.85 62.50 -73.33
N ALA A 49 -16.67 63.32 -72.66
CA ALA A 49 -16.98 63.15 -71.25
C ALA A 49 -17.75 61.84 -70.98
N HIS A 50 -18.69 61.48 -71.85
CA HIS A 50 -19.44 60.23 -71.75
C HIS A 50 -18.54 59.01 -71.97
N LYS A 51 -17.63 59.05 -72.95
CA LYS A 51 -16.64 58.00 -73.18
C LYS A 51 -15.74 57.80 -71.95
N ASN A 52 -15.21 58.90 -71.39
CA ASN A 52 -14.39 58.84 -70.17
C ASN A 52 -15.17 58.34 -68.94
N ALA A 53 -16.45 58.67 -68.83
CA ALA A 53 -17.31 58.17 -67.75
C ALA A 53 -17.55 56.67 -67.89
N MET A 54 -17.81 56.19 -69.11
CA MET A 54 -18.01 54.77 -69.41
C MET A 54 -16.74 53.95 -69.12
N GLU A 55 -15.56 54.44 -69.49
CA GLU A 55 -14.28 53.78 -69.18
C GLU A 55 -14.04 53.70 -67.65
N LYS A 56 -14.34 54.78 -66.91
CA LYS A 56 -14.24 54.78 -65.44
C LYS A 56 -15.23 53.82 -64.78
N GLU A 57 -16.46 53.76 -65.28
CA GLU A 57 -17.49 52.85 -64.80
C GLU A 57 -17.08 51.39 -65.04
N GLN A 58 -16.53 51.08 -66.21
CA GLN A 58 -16.04 49.73 -66.53
C GLN A 58 -14.87 49.31 -65.62
N VAL A 59 -13.94 50.23 -65.33
CA VAL A 59 -12.84 49.99 -64.39
C VAL A 59 -13.36 49.80 -62.96
N ALA A 60 -14.33 50.60 -62.53
CA ALA A 60 -14.96 50.47 -61.22
C ALA A 60 -15.72 49.13 -61.09
N ALA A 61 -16.49 48.74 -62.11
CA ALA A 61 -17.22 47.47 -62.14
C ALA A 61 -16.27 46.27 -62.04
N LYS A 62 -15.13 46.31 -62.77
CA LYS A 62 -14.11 45.26 -62.67
C LYS A 62 -13.52 45.18 -61.26
N ARG A 63 -13.23 46.32 -60.63
CA ARG A 63 -12.66 46.37 -59.28
C ARG A 63 -13.64 45.90 -58.21
N ILE A 64 -14.94 46.17 -58.38
CA ILE A 64 -16.00 45.64 -57.51
C ILE A 64 -16.04 44.11 -57.63
N ALA A 65 -16.03 43.57 -58.85
CA ALA A 65 -16.03 42.12 -59.07
C ALA A 65 -14.81 41.43 -58.44
N ASP A 66 -13.61 42.03 -58.57
CA ASP A 66 -12.38 41.51 -57.96
C ASP A 66 -12.44 41.54 -56.41
N LEU A 67 -12.99 42.61 -55.82
CA LEU A 67 -13.18 42.74 -54.37
C LEU A 67 -14.19 41.74 -53.83
N GLU A 68 -15.30 41.53 -54.53
CA GLU A 68 -16.29 40.51 -54.15
C GLU A 68 -15.71 39.10 -54.23
N ALA A 69 -14.91 38.80 -55.26
CA ALA A 69 -14.22 37.52 -55.36
C ALA A 69 -13.21 37.32 -54.21
N ALA A 70 -12.46 38.37 -53.85
CA ALA A 70 -11.54 38.33 -52.72
C ALA A 70 -12.24 38.17 -51.36
N ASN A 71 -13.38 38.84 -51.16
CA ASN A 71 -14.18 38.69 -49.94
C ASN A 71 -14.77 37.28 -49.83
N ARG A 72 -15.34 36.74 -50.92
CA ARG A 72 -15.82 35.34 -50.95
C ARG A 72 -14.72 34.36 -50.55
N LYS A 73 -13.51 34.53 -51.08
CA LYS A 73 -12.36 33.69 -50.72
C LYS A 73 -11.98 33.81 -49.23
N LYS A 74 -11.96 35.03 -48.69
CA LYS A 74 -11.68 35.25 -47.26
C LYS A 74 -12.76 34.65 -46.35
N ASP A 75 -14.03 34.76 -46.72
CA ASP A 75 -15.13 34.18 -45.97
C ASP A 75 -15.03 32.65 -45.93
N ASP A 76 -14.65 32.02 -47.06
CA ASP A 76 -14.39 30.58 -47.12
C ASP A 76 -13.20 30.17 -46.25
N GLU A 77 -12.09 30.91 -46.30
CA GLU A 77 -10.91 30.67 -45.45
C GLU A 77 -11.24 30.81 -43.96
N GLN A 78 -12.02 31.84 -43.60
CA GLN A 78 -12.45 32.09 -42.22
C GLN A 78 -13.37 30.98 -41.72
N ARG A 79 -14.30 30.50 -42.56
CA ARG A 79 -15.19 29.38 -42.22
C ARG A 79 -14.40 28.08 -41.99
N VAL A 80 -13.39 27.80 -42.82
CA VAL A 80 -12.51 26.65 -42.65
C VAL A 80 -11.68 26.78 -41.36
N ALA A 81 -11.13 27.97 -41.08
CA ALA A 81 -10.36 28.21 -39.86
C ALA A 81 -11.22 28.05 -38.60
N GLN A 82 -12.45 28.58 -38.58
CA GLN A 82 -13.39 28.41 -37.46
C GLN A 82 -13.77 26.94 -37.24
N SER A 83 -14.03 26.19 -38.31
CA SER A 83 -14.31 24.76 -38.21
C SER A 83 -13.11 23.99 -37.61
N ARG A 84 -11.88 24.32 -38.02
CA ARG A 84 -10.66 23.72 -37.46
C ARG A 84 -10.45 24.10 -35.99
N LEU A 85 -10.74 25.34 -35.61
CA LEU A 85 -10.64 25.81 -34.23
C LEU A 85 -11.62 25.05 -33.33
N CYS A 86 -12.89 24.98 -33.73
CA CYS A 86 -13.92 24.24 -32.99
C CYS A 86 -13.54 22.76 -32.82
N ALA A 87 -13.08 22.10 -33.89
CA ALA A 87 -12.62 20.71 -33.82
C ALA A 87 -11.38 20.53 -32.92
N SER A 88 -10.50 21.53 -32.84
CA SER A 88 -9.32 21.50 -31.96
C SER A 88 -9.71 21.71 -30.49
N GLU A 89 -10.62 22.64 -30.22
CA GLU A 89 -11.14 22.92 -28.87
C GLU A 89 -11.90 21.70 -28.32
N GLU A 90 -12.69 21.03 -29.16
CA GLU A 90 -13.38 19.79 -28.78
C GLU A 90 -12.38 18.67 -28.44
N LYS A 91 -11.33 18.50 -29.27
CA LYS A 91 -10.25 17.53 -28.98
C LYS A 91 -9.53 17.86 -27.67
N GLN A 92 -9.21 19.13 -27.43
CA GLN A 92 -8.53 19.55 -26.20
C GLN A 92 -9.40 19.33 -24.97
N SER A 93 -10.70 19.63 -25.06
CA SER A 93 -11.69 19.35 -24.01
C SER A 93 -11.78 17.86 -23.70
N ASN A 94 -11.88 17.02 -24.72
CA ASN A 94 -11.93 15.56 -24.56
C ASN A 94 -10.63 15.00 -23.95
N LEU A 95 -9.47 15.49 -24.38
CA LEU A 95 -8.18 15.08 -23.82
C LEU A 95 -8.04 15.50 -22.36
N SER A 96 -8.48 16.71 -22.00
CA SER A 96 -8.46 17.19 -20.62
C SER A 96 -9.31 16.31 -19.70
N LYS A 97 -10.52 15.95 -20.14
CA LYS A 97 -11.40 15.04 -19.39
C LYS A 97 -10.77 13.66 -19.20
N LEU A 98 -10.14 13.12 -20.25
CA LEU A 98 -9.47 11.82 -20.16
C LEU A 98 -8.29 11.87 -19.18
N LEU A 99 -7.50 12.95 -19.21
CA LEU A 99 -6.38 13.15 -18.28
C LEU A 99 -6.87 13.27 -16.83
N GLU A 100 -7.99 13.97 -16.60
CA GLU A 100 -8.59 14.09 -15.28
C GLU A 100 -9.06 12.73 -14.74
N VAL A 101 -9.74 11.94 -15.56
CA VAL A 101 -10.13 10.56 -15.21
C VAL A 101 -8.91 9.70 -14.88
N ARG A 102 -7.85 9.75 -15.72
CA ARG A 102 -6.63 8.98 -15.47
C ARG A 102 -5.89 9.43 -14.21
N ASN A 103 -5.87 10.73 -13.92
CA ASN A 103 -5.27 11.24 -12.69
C ASN A 103 -6.08 10.81 -11.45
N ALA A 104 -7.41 10.80 -11.53
CA ALA A 104 -8.25 10.27 -10.46
C ALA A 104 -7.98 8.77 -10.24
N GLU A 105 -7.97 7.96 -11.30
CA GLU A 105 -7.63 6.53 -11.24
C GLU A 105 -6.23 6.31 -10.64
N LEU A 106 -5.23 7.11 -11.04
CA LEU A 106 -3.86 6.99 -10.50
C LEU A 106 -3.78 7.40 -9.03
N ASN A 107 -4.50 8.45 -8.62
CA ASN A 107 -4.56 8.88 -7.22
C ASN A 107 -5.24 7.82 -6.34
N ASP A 108 -6.31 7.19 -6.84
CA ASP A 108 -6.96 6.07 -6.15
C ASP A 108 -6.05 4.84 -6.03
N VAL A 109 -5.14 4.65 -7.00
CA VAL A 109 -4.14 3.57 -7.02
C VAL A 109 -2.86 3.93 -6.26
N GLN A 110 -2.59 5.20 -5.95
CA GLN A 110 -1.35 5.63 -5.29
C GLN A 110 -1.14 5.01 -3.89
N PRO A 111 -2.17 4.90 -3.03
CA PRO A 111 -2.09 4.12 -1.78
C PRO A 111 -1.82 2.63 -2.02
N PHE A 112 -2.18 2.10 -3.21
CA PHE A 112 -1.87 0.74 -3.67
C PHE A 112 -0.44 0.57 -4.19
N LEU A 113 0.26 1.66 -4.50
CA LEU A 113 1.65 1.66 -4.96
C LEU A 113 2.66 1.93 -3.84
N THR A 114 2.26 2.61 -2.76
CA THR A 114 3.14 2.82 -1.59
C THR A 114 3.43 1.49 -0.90
N THR A 115 4.62 0.96 -1.15
CA THR A 115 5.14 -0.33 -0.66
C THR A 115 6.10 -0.15 0.51
N ALA A 116 6.17 1.04 1.12
CA ALA A 116 7.03 1.26 2.27
C ALA A 116 6.43 0.57 3.50
N ASP A 117 7.17 -0.38 4.06
CA ASP A 117 6.84 -1.00 5.33
C ASP A 117 6.93 0.03 6.46
N ALA A 118 6.01 -0.04 7.43
CA ALA A 118 6.01 0.78 8.63
C ALA A 118 7.09 0.37 9.65
N TYR A 119 7.63 -0.84 9.50
CA TYR A 119 8.68 -1.39 10.36
C TYR A 119 9.78 -2.01 9.50
N SER A 120 11.02 -1.84 9.93
CA SER A 120 12.19 -2.52 9.38
C SER A 120 12.39 -3.89 10.02
N GLY A 121 13.09 -4.79 9.31
CA GLY A 121 13.45 -6.11 9.84
C GLY A 121 14.17 -6.07 11.20
N PRO A 122 15.20 -5.22 11.40
CA PRO A 122 15.89 -5.10 12.68
C PRO A 122 14.99 -4.62 13.83
N GLU A 123 14.03 -3.73 13.58
CA GLU A 123 13.08 -3.31 14.62
C GLU A 123 12.22 -4.49 15.10
N ILE A 124 11.76 -5.34 14.18
CA ILE A 124 11.01 -6.55 14.56
C ILE A 124 11.90 -7.53 15.33
N VAL A 125 13.19 -7.67 14.98
CA VAL A 125 14.14 -8.50 15.75
C VAL A 125 14.21 -8.02 17.20
N VAL A 126 14.40 -6.71 17.43
CA VAL A 126 14.43 -6.13 18.78
C VAL A 126 13.13 -6.38 19.54
N MET A 127 11.98 -6.27 18.89
CA MET A 127 10.68 -6.57 19.51
C MET A 127 10.60 -8.03 19.96
N VAL A 128 11.05 -8.98 19.11
CA VAL A 128 11.05 -10.41 19.44
C VAL A 128 12.05 -10.73 20.56
N GLU A 129 13.23 -10.13 20.56
CA GLU A 129 14.22 -10.28 21.64
C GLU A 129 13.68 -9.74 22.98
N THR A 130 13.00 -8.60 22.95
CA THR A 130 12.35 -8.01 24.13
C THR A 130 11.29 -8.95 24.70
N LEU A 131 10.45 -9.53 23.83
CA LEU A 131 9.46 -10.53 24.24
C LEU A 131 10.12 -11.80 24.80
N ASN A 132 11.19 -12.28 24.18
CA ASN A 132 11.94 -13.43 24.70
C ASN A 132 12.52 -13.15 26.10
N ALA A 133 13.01 -11.94 26.35
CA ALA A 133 13.51 -11.53 27.66
C ALA A 133 12.39 -11.50 28.72
N GLU A 134 11.21 -10.96 28.38
CA GLU A 134 10.05 -10.94 29.29
C GLU A 134 9.59 -12.38 29.61
N ILE A 135 9.57 -13.27 28.62
CA ILE A 135 9.26 -14.70 28.81
C ILE A 135 10.28 -15.35 29.75
N PHE A 136 11.57 -15.09 29.55
CA PHE A 136 12.63 -15.62 30.40
C PHE A 136 12.45 -15.20 31.87
N GLN A 137 12.24 -13.90 32.10
CA GLN A 137 12.05 -13.34 33.45
C GLN A 137 10.79 -13.89 34.11
N THR A 138 9.69 -13.95 33.36
CA THR A 138 8.42 -14.52 33.84
C THR A 138 8.58 -15.98 34.24
N ALA A 139 9.26 -16.78 33.41
CA ALA A 139 9.50 -18.18 33.70
C ALA A 139 10.43 -18.39 34.91
N ALA A 140 11.47 -17.56 35.06
CA ALA A 140 12.36 -17.60 36.23
C ALA A 140 11.59 -17.32 37.52
N TYR A 141 10.81 -16.22 37.55
CA TYR A 141 9.95 -15.88 38.68
C TYR A 141 9.00 -17.02 39.05
N MET A 142 8.33 -17.63 38.06
CA MET A 142 7.41 -18.75 38.33
C MET A 142 8.12 -19.98 38.89
N ALA A 143 9.34 -20.27 38.42
CA ALA A 143 10.12 -21.40 38.93
C ALA A 143 10.56 -21.17 40.38
N GLU A 144 10.98 -19.96 40.74
CA GLU A 144 11.35 -19.58 42.12
C GLU A 144 10.19 -19.74 43.12
N LEU A 145 8.94 -19.65 42.67
CA LEU A 145 7.77 -19.88 43.55
C LEU A 145 7.75 -21.28 44.16
N ILE A 146 8.38 -22.27 43.52
CA ILE A 146 8.41 -23.64 44.04
C ILE A 146 9.40 -23.80 45.20
N GLU A 147 10.41 -22.93 45.29
CA GLU A 147 11.44 -23.00 46.33
C GLU A 147 10.92 -22.53 47.69
N ASP A 148 9.87 -21.70 47.70
CA ASP A 148 9.26 -21.22 48.92
C ASP A 148 8.49 -22.32 49.66
N GLU A 149 8.99 -22.73 50.82
CA GLU A 149 8.36 -23.73 51.69
C GLU A 149 6.98 -23.28 52.21
N SER A 150 6.75 -21.97 52.38
CA SER A 150 5.44 -21.45 52.81
C SER A 150 4.34 -21.62 51.75
N MET A 151 4.72 -21.99 50.53
CA MET A 151 3.83 -22.30 49.42
C MET A 151 3.88 -23.78 49.02
N ALA A 152 4.36 -24.67 49.91
CA ALA A 152 4.39 -26.10 49.67
C ALA A 152 3.03 -26.77 49.83
N ALA A 153 2.64 -27.58 48.84
CA ALA A 153 1.46 -28.42 48.92
C ALA A 153 1.68 -29.62 49.83
N THR A 154 0.68 -29.93 50.63
CA THR A 154 0.62 -31.21 51.34
C THR A 154 0.50 -32.37 50.34
N ASN A 155 0.92 -33.59 50.71
CA ASN A 155 0.76 -34.77 49.85
C ASN A 155 -0.69 -35.01 49.42
N ASN A 156 -1.66 -34.70 50.29
CA ASN A 156 -3.08 -34.82 49.99
C ASN A 156 -3.55 -33.77 48.95
N GLU A 157 -3.15 -32.51 49.12
CA GLU A 157 -3.44 -31.45 48.14
C GLU A 157 -2.82 -31.76 46.78
N ARG A 158 -1.57 -32.22 46.75
CA ARG A 158 -0.88 -32.62 45.51
C ARG A 158 -1.63 -33.72 44.79
N THR A 159 -1.96 -34.80 45.48
CA THR A 159 -2.69 -35.95 44.90
C THR A 159 -4.02 -35.51 44.30
N LYS A 160 -4.77 -34.66 45.02
CA LYS A 160 -6.04 -34.09 44.54
C LYS A 160 -5.85 -33.20 43.31
N ASN A 161 -4.81 -32.37 43.28
CA ASN A 161 -4.53 -31.48 42.16
C ASN A 161 -4.15 -32.26 40.89
N VAL A 162 -3.34 -33.32 41.03
CA VAL A 162 -2.98 -34.20 39.92
C VAL A 162 -4.20 -34.91 39.39
N GLU A 163 -5.04 -35.51 40.25
CA GLU A 163 -6.25 -36.21 39.81
C GLU A 163 -7.26 -35.26 39.15
N ARG A 164 -7.49 -34.09 39.76
CA ARG A 164 -8.41 -33.08 39.23
C ARG A 164 -8.00 -32.59 37.83
N ASN A 165 -6.71 -32.47 37.57
CA ASN A 165 -6.18 -31.92 36.33
C ASN A 165 -5.56 -32.98 35.40
N ARG A 166 -5.78 -34.27 35.67
CA ARG A 166 -5.11 -35.39 35.00
C ARG A 166 -5.22 -35.32 33.47
N GLN A 167 -6.43 -35.05 32.96
CA GLN A 167 -6.66 -34.96 31.52
C GLN A 167 -5.85 -33.82 30.88
N MET A 168 -5.81 -32.65 31.50
CA MET A 168 -5.07 -31.49 31.00
C MET A 168 -3.55 -31.76 31.06
N LEU A 169 -3.08 -32.34 32.15
CA LEU A 169 -1.68 -32.75 32.35
C LEU A 169 -1.22 -33.74 31.27
N GLU A 170 -1.97 -34.82 31.07
CA GLU A 170 -1.60 -35.89 30.13
C GLU A 170 -1.72 -35.49 28.65
N THR A 171 -2.63 -34.56 28.31
CA THR A 171 -2.90 -34.19 26.91
C THR A 171 -2.28 -32.87 26.49
N GLN A 172 -2.55 -31.78 27.21
CA GLN A 172 -2.12 -30.43 26.82
C GLN A 172 -0.67 -30.18 27.21
N LEU A 173 -0.30 -30.43 28.47
CA LEU A 173 1.08 -30.19 28.94
C LEU A 173 2.08 -31.12 28.24
N ARG A 174 1.77 -32.42 28.09
CA ARG A 174 2.62 -33.33 27.30
C ARG A 174 2.86 -32.83 25.88
N ARG A 175 1.82 -32.34 25.20
CA ARG A 175 1.94 -31.79 23.83
C ARG A 175 2.81 -30.55 23.79
N ASP A 176 2.68 -29.67 24.79
CA ASP A 176 3.33 -28.38 24.79
C ASP A 176 4.79 -28.43 25.29
N LEU A 177 5.11 -29.38 26.19
CA LEU A 177 6.47 -29.61 26.71
C LEU A 177 7.30 -30.56 25.83
N GLY A 178 6.65 -31.46 25.10
CA GLY A 178 7.33 -32.54 24.39
C GLY A 178 7.62 -33.75 25.29
N GLU A 179 8.02 -34.85 24.66
CA GLU A 179 8.11 -36.16 25.31
C GLU A 179 9.21 -36.24 26.36
N ASP A 180 10.44 -35.81 26.04
CA ASP A 180 11.59 -35.92 26.94
C ASP A 180 11.38 -35.09 28.23
N LEU A 181 10.92 -33.84 28.10
CA LEU A 181 10.66 -32.96 29.23
C LEU A 181 9.48 -33.46 30.07
N TRP A 182 8.39 -33.93 29.45
CA TRP A 182 7.26 -34.52 30.15
C TRP A 182 7.65 -35.76 30.97
N GLN A 183 8.43 -36.68 30.38
CA GLN A 183 8.91 -37.87 31.09
C GLN A 183 9.82 -37.51 32.27
N TYR A 184 10.61 -36.44 32.16
CA TYR A 184 11.41 -35.94 33.28
C TYR A 184 10.51 -35.53 34.45
N PHE A 185 9.48 -34.73 34.19
CA PHE A 185 8.53 -34.31 35.21
C PHE A 185 7.80 -35.51 35.85
N GLN A 186 7.37 -36.49 35.07
CA GLN A 186 6.73 -37.69 35.63
C GLN A 186 7.63 -38.43 36.64
N LYS A 187 8.94 -38.48 36.40
CA LYS A 187 9.90 -39.19 37.26
C LYS A 187 10.36 -38.34 38.46
N ASN A 188 10.58 -37.04 38.25
CA ASN A 188 11.32 -36.19 39.19
C ASN A 188 10.46 -35.08 39.82
N HIS A 189 9.15 -35.02 39.59
CA HIS A 189 8.29 -33.92 40.07
C HIS A 189 8.32 -33.63 41.58
N VAL A 190 8.79 -34.58 42.39
CA VAL A 190 8.94 -34.41 43.84
C VAL A 190 10.21 -33.61 44.19
N ASP A 191 11.29 -33.79 43.43
CA ASP A 191 12.62 -33.27 43.72
C ASP A 191 12.94 -31.95 43.01
N ILE A 192 12.01 -31.44 42.19
CA ILE A 192 12.16 -30.18 41.43
C ILE A 192 12.46 -28.97 42.31
N ARG A 193 12.11 -29.02 43.61
CA ARG A 193 12.44 -27.93 44.54
C ARG A 193 13.93 -27.70 44.71
N GLY A 194 14.76 -28.73 44.56
CA GLY A 194 16.22 -28.59 44.61
C GLY A 194 16.82 -28.09 43.30
N GLU A 195 16.08 -28.21 42.19
CA GLU A 195 16.55 -27.91 40.84
C GLU A 195 15.42 -27.26 40.03
N PRO A 196 15.26 -25.93 40.10
CA PRO A 196 14.16 -25.22 39.43
C PRO A 196 14.34 -25.14 37.91
N LEU A 197 15.53 -25.44 37.38
CA LEU A 197 15.87 -25.25 35.96
C LEU A 197 14.91 -25.98 35.00
N PRO A 198 14.59 -27.29 35.15
CA PRO A 198 13.61 -27.95 34.29
C PRO A 198 12.23 -27.28 34.31
N LEU A 199 11.81 -26.76 35.48
CA LEU A 199 10.54 -26.05 35.63
C LEU A 199 10.57 -24.68 34.92
N GLN A 200 11.66 -23.94 35.04
CA GLN A 200 11.87 -22.72 34.27
C GLN A 200 11.84 -22.99 32.76
N LEU A 201 12.52 -24.03 32.28
CA LEU A 201 12.50 -24.44 30.86
C LEU A 201 11.09 -24.79 30.37
N ALA A 202 10.29 -25.45 31.22
CA ALA A 202 8.89 -25.76 30.92
C ALA A 202 8.05 -24.50 30.73
N PHE A 203 8.19 -23.51 31.62
CA PHE A 203 7.46 -22.24 31.51
C PHE A 203 7.88 -21.45 30.27
N GLN A 204 9.18 -21.37 29.96
CA GLN A 204 9.65 -20.72 28.72
C GLN A 204 9.09 -21.41 27.48
N CYS A 205 9.03 -22.74 27.48
CA CYS A 205 8.45 -23.51 26.38
C CYS A 205 6.97 -23.21 26.17
N ILE A 206 6.17 -23.26 27.25
CA ILE A 206 4.72 -22.99 27.21
C ILE A 206 4.46 -21.56 26.71
N LEU A 207 5.14 -20.57 27.29
CA LEU A 207 4.95 -19.16 26.95
C LEU A 207 5.42 -18.85 25.52
N SER A 208 6.58 -19.36 25.09
CA SER A 208 7.08 -19.16 23.72
C SER A 208 6.14 -19.76 22.68
N ARG A 209 5.61 -20.96 22.94
CA ARG A 209 4.66 -21.64 22.05
C ARG A 209 3.33 -20.88 21.98
N TRP A 210 2.81 -20.43 23.11
CA TRP A 210 1.58 -19.65 23.18
C TRP A 210 1.72 -18.30 22.45
N SER A 211 2.78 -17.54 22.71
CA SER A 211 3.07 -16.28 22.02
C SER A 211 3.24 -16.49 20.52
N THR A 212 3.95 -17.55 20.10
CA THR A 212 4.09 -17.91 18.68
C THR A 212 2.74 -18.17 18.02
N LEU A 213 1.87 -18.95 18.67
CA LEU A 213 0.53 -19.23 18.15
C LEU A 213 -0.26 -17.93 17.97
N LYS A 214 -0.23 -17.05 18.98
CA LYS A 214 -0.98 -15.78 18.99
C LYS A 214 -0.50 -14.81 17.91
N ILE A 215 0.82 -14.71 17.71
CA ILE A 215 1.44 -13.84 16.70
C ILE A 215 1.15 -14.35 15.28
N ARG A 216 1.23 -15.67 15.06
CA ARG A 216 1.15 -16.25 13.71
C ARG A 216 -0.26 -16.30 13.14
N THR A 217 -1.26 -16.59 13.98
CA THR A 217 -2.64 -16.78 13.53
C THR A 217 -3.32 -15.43 13.27
N PHE A 218 -4.27 -15.38 12.35
CA PHE A 218 -5.14 -14.19 12.21
C PHE A 218 -6.04 -14.05 13.44
N LEU A 219 -6.71 -15.14 13.81
CA LEU A 219 -7.51 -15.30 15.03
C LEU A 219 -7.27 -16.70 15.61
N LEU A 220 -7.59 -16.89 16.88
CA LEU A 220 -7.59 -18.22 17.48
C LEU A 220 -8.85 -18.99 17.05
N GLY A 221 -8.69 -20.30 16.85
CA GLY A 221 -9.79 -21.20 16.49
C GLY A 221 -10.00 -21.37 14.98
N HIS A 222 -11.04 -22.14 14.65
CA HIS A 222 -11.26 -22.66 13.29
C HIS A 222 -11.38 -21.58 12.22
N PHE A 223 -12.03 -20.46 12.51
CA PHE A 223 -12.16 -19.37 11.55
C PHE A 223 -10.80 -18.73 11.23
N GLY A 224 -9.95 -18.54 12.24
CA GLY A 224 -8.58 -18.07 12.04
C GLY A 224 -7.73 -19.05 11.22
N ASP A 225 -7.91 -20.36 11.44
CA ASP A 225 -7.24 -21.40 10.65
C ASP A 225 -7.69 -21.37 9.18
N GLN A 226 -8.98 -21.15 8.91
CA GLN A 226 -9.51 -20.98 7.56
C GLN A 226 -8.93 -19.74 6.88
N LEU A 227 -8.85 -18.60 7.57
CA LEU A 227 -8.20 -17.40 7.05
C LEU A 227 -6.73 -17.62 6.73
N GLY A 228 -6.01 -18.38 7.57
CA GLY A 228 -4.62 -18.78 7.29
C GLY A 228 -4.49 -19.58 6.00
N LYS A 229 -5.41 -20.52 5.73
CA LYS A 229 -5.44 -21.29 4.48
C LYS A 229 -5.75 -20.42 3.27
N VAL A 230 -6.73 -19.51 3.38
CA VAL A 230 -7.07 -18.55 2.31
C VAL A 230 -5.87 -17.67 1.98
N TYR A 231 -5.19 -17.16 3.01
CA TYR A 231 -3.98 -16.37 2.83
C TYR A 231 -2.88 -17.16 2.11
N GLN A 232 -2.66 -18.42 2.46
CA GLN A 232 -1.66 -19.25 1.80
C GLN A 232 -1.98 -19.44 0.30
N MET A 233 -3.25 -19.63 -0.06
CA MET A 233 -3.66 -19.71 -1.46
C MET A 233 -3.39 -18.40 -2.20
N ILE A 234 -3.73 -17.25 -1.61
CA ILE A 234 -3.46 -15.92 -2.19
C ILE A 234 -1.95 -15.70 -2.38
N ARG A 235 -1.16 -16.09 -1.38
CA ARG A 235 0.30 -15.98 -1.41
C ARG A 235 0.94 -16.81 -2.53
N GLU A 236 0.31 -17.91 -2.91
CA GLU A 236 0.79 -18.82 -3.95
C GLU A 236 0.31 -18.43 -5.37
N SER A 237 -0.74 -17.63 -5.48
CA SER A 237 -1.31 -17.21 -6.77
C SER A 237 -1.05 -15.75 -7.13
N GLU A 238 -0.87 -14.88 -6.13
CA GLU A 238 -0.77 -13.43 -6.31
C GLU A 238 0.62 -12.88 -6.02
N ALA A 239 0.94 -11.72 -6.59
CA ALA A 239 2.16 -11.00 -6.27
C ALA A 239 2.24 -10.64 -4.77
N GLN A 240 3.44 -10.63 -4.19
CA GLN A 240 3.67 -10.36 -2.77
C GLN A 240 3.02 -9.04 -2.29
N ALA A 241 3.01 -7.99 -3.11
CA ALA A 241 2.37 -6.72 -2.77
C ALA A 241 0.85 -6.87 -2.56
N VAL A 242 0.19 -7.75 -3.30
CA VAL A 242 -1.25 -8.06 -3.15
C VAL A 242 -1.47 -8.91 -1.90
N ALA A 243 -0.70 -9.99 -1.75
CA ALA A 243 -0.82 -10.90 -0.60
C ALA A 243 -0.55 -10.17 0.73
N GLY A 244 0.52 -9.37 0.80
CA GLY A 244 0.88 -8.58 1.99
C GLY A 244 -0.20 -7.58 2.38
N ARG A 245 -0.80 -6.87 1.41
CA ARG A 245 -1.90 -5.94 1.65
C ARG A 245 -3.17 -6.64 2.10
N TRP A 246 -3.51 -7.78 1.48
CA TRP A 246 -4.64 -8.58 1.91
C TRP A 246 -4.47 -8.96 3.38
N ARG A 247 -3.31 -9.50 3.76
CA ARG A 247 -2.99 -9.84 5.15
C ARG A 247 -3.13 -8.65 6.10
N ALA A 248 -2.59 -7.50 5.71
CA ALA A 248 -2.64 -6.28 6.52
C ALA A 248 -4.09 -5.80 6.72
N LEU A 249 -4.85 -5.70 5.65
CA LEU A 249 -6.25 -5.28 5.71
C LEU A 249 -7.08 -6.27 6.52
N THR A 250 -6.95 -7.57 6.25
CA THR A 250 -7.67 -8.61 6.99
C THR A 250 -7.34 -8.55 8.46
N ASN A 251 -6.07 -8.46 8.86
CA ASN A 251 -5.71 -8.43 10.28
C ASN A 251 -6.21 -7.16 10.99
N ALA A 252 -6.21 -6.01 10.31
CA ALA A 252 -6.75 -4.75 10.85
C ALA A 252 -8.27 -4.82 11.07
N GLN A 253 -9.01 -5.47 10.18
CA GLN A 253 -10.46 -5.64 10.29
C GLN A 253 -10.87 -6.68 11.35
N LEU A 254 -9.93 -7.52 11.81
CA LEU A 254 -10.21 -8.54 12.83
C LEU A 254 -10.15 -7.99 14.27
N ASN A 255 -9.75 -6.74 14.47
CA ASN A 255 -9.68 -6.11 15.80
C ASN A 255 -10.92 -6.32 16.69
N PRO A 256 -12.17 -6.17 16.19
CA PRO A 256 -13.37 -6.37 17.01
C PRO A 256 -13.57 -7.81 17.52
N PHE A 257 -12.92 -8.79 16.90
CA PHE A 257 -13.04 -10.22 17.24
C PHE A 257 -11.89 -10.72 18.14
N LYS A 258 -10.97 -9.83 18.55
CA LYS A 258 -9.78 -10.21 19.34
C LYS A 258 -10.09 -10.47 20.82
N ASP A 259 -11.21 -9.97 21.34
CA ASP A 259 -11.57 -10.01 22.77
C ASP A 259 -12.36 -11.27 23.21
N ASP A 260 -12.74 -12.15 22.29
CA ASP A 260 -13.58 -13.33 22.60
C ASP A 260 -12.80 -14.50 23.24
N TYR A 261 -11.47 -14.39 23.42
CA TYR A 261 -10.68 -15.45 24.05
C TYR A 261 -10.55 -15.22 25.56
N PRO A 262 -10.92 -16.20 26.41
CA PRO A 262 -10.83 -16.03 27.85
C PRO A 262 -9.36 -15.77 28.25
N PRO A 263 -9.05 -14.64 28.92
CA PRO A 263 -7.69 -14.16 29.14
C PRO A 263 -6.80 -15.07 29.99
N ASN A 264 -7.36 -16.14 30.59
CA ASN A 264 -6.70 -16.91 31.64
C ASN A 264 -6.26 -18.32 31.23
N VAL A 265 -6.49 -18.79 30.00
CA VAL A 265 -6.18 -20.21 29.65
C VAL A 265 -4.70 -20.54 29.84
N VAL A 266 -3.79 -19.66 29.42
CA VAL A 266 -2.35 -19.91 29.59
C VAL A 266 -1.94 -19.81 31.06
N VAL A 267 -2.54 -18.90 31.83
CA VAL A 267 -2.29 -18.79 33.28
C VAL A 267 -2.74 -20.06 33.99
N ASP A 268 -3.90 -20.60 33.65
CA ASP A 268 -4.39 -21.86 34.19
C ASP A 268 -3.43 -23.00 33.88
N ILE A 269 -2.83 -23.03 32.68
CA ILE A 269 -1.82 -24.03 32.33
C ILE A 269 -0.57 -23.91 33.23
N LEU A 270 -0.08 -22.69 33.43
CA LEU A 270 1.10 -22.42 34.24
C LEU A 270 0.87 -22.75 35.73
N VAL A 271 -0.30 -22.37 36.26
CA VAL A 271 -0.69 -22.68 37.65
C VAL A 271 -0.87 -24.19 37.85
N ASN A 272 -1.47 -24.90 36.89
CA ASN A 272 -1.60 -26.36 36.98
C ASN A 272 -0.24 -27.06 36.94
N MET A 273 0.73 -26.52 36.18
CA MET A 273 2.10 -27.01 36.20
C MET A 273 2.77 -26.79 37.56
N LEU A 274 2.55 -25.64 38.21
CA LEU A 274 3.00 -25.40 39.58
C LEU A 274 2.39 -26.40 40.57
N PHE A 275 1.08 -26.63 40.49
CA PHE A 275 0.41 -27.63 41.33
C PHE A 275 0.97 -29.04 41.14
N PHE A 276 1.27 -29.40 39.90
CA PHE A 276 1.90 -30.69 39.58
C PHE A 276 3.27 -30.83 40.24
N CYS A 277 4.05 -29.75 40.31
CA CYS A 277 5.35 -29.71 40.98
C CYS A 277 5.27 -29.54 42.51
N GLY A 278 4.07 -29.52 43.09
CA GLY A 278 3.88 -29.46 44.54
C GLY A 278 3.78 -28.05 45.12
N TRP A 279 3.37 -27.06 44.33
CA TRP A 279 2.98 -25.74 44.80
C TRP A 279 1.55 -25.74 45.37
N SER A 280 1.27 -24.87 46.35
CA SER A 280 -0.05 -24.70 46.98
C SER A 280 -0.54 -23.26 46.83
N SER A 281 -1.81 -23.11 46.46
CA SER A 281 -2.50 -21.81 46.40
C SER A 281 -3.15 -21.38 47.72
N SER A 282 -2.99 -22.16 48.78
CA SER A 282 -3.71 -21.99 50.06
C SER A 282 -3.25 -20.75 50.85
N SER A 283 -2.01 -20.28 50.66
CA SER A 283 -1.47 -19.13 51.40
C SER A 283 -1.82 -17.79 50.76
N GLU A 284 -1.88 -16.72 51.56
CA GLU A 284 -2.12 -15.36 51.03
C GLU A 284 -0.97 -14.89 50.13
N LYS A 285 0.25 -15.34 50.41
CA LYS A 285 1.42 -15.12 49.55
C LYS A 285 1.25 -15.79 48.18
N ALA A 286 0.72 -17.01 48.16
CA ALA A 286 0.44 -17.75 46.93
C ALA A 286 -0.64 -17.06 46.06
N LYS A 287 -1.70 -16.53 46.67
CA LYS A 287 -2.71 -15.75 45.93
C LYS A 287 -2.12 -14.49 45.29
N LYS A 288 -1.27 -13.76 46.02
CA LYS A 288 -0.55 -12.59 45.47
C LYS A 288 0.37 -13.00 44.33
N ALA A 289 1.04 -14.15 44.44
CA ALA A 289 1.91 -14.66 43.38
C ALA A 289 1.14 -14.94 42.08
N VAL A 290 -0.09 -15.48 42.18
CA VAL A 290 -0.97 -15.70 41.01
C VAL A 290 -1.40 -14.38 40.36
N LEU A 291 -1.71 -13.34 41.15
CA LEU A 291 -2.04 -12.02 40.60
C LEU A 291 -0.84 -11.40 39.85
N LEU A 292 0.37 -11.52 40.40
CA LEU A 292 1.59 -11.08 39.71
C LEU A 292 1.84 -11.89 38.43
N MET A 293 1.63 -13.20 38.48
CA MET A 293 1.72 -14.08 37.32
C MET A 293 0.78 -13.62 36.19
N GLN A 294 -0.48 -13.34 36.52
CA GLN A 294 -1.46 -12.83 35.56
C GLN A 294 -0.99 -11.52 34.92
N GLN A 295 -0.43 -10.61 35.72
CA GLN A 295 0.09 -9.34 35.22
C GLN A 295 1.28 -9.52 34.27
N MET A 296 2.22 -10.41 34.60
CA MET A 296 3.38 -10.70 33.75
C MET A 296 2.96 -11.35 32.42
N VAL A 297 2.03 -12.31 32.47
CA VAL A 297 1.45 -12.94 31.27
C VAL A 297 0.70 -11.91 30.41
N PHE A 298 -0.02 -10.97 31.02
CA PHE A 298 -0.67 -9.88 30.31
C PHE A 298 0.34 -8.96 29.60
N ASN A 299 1.51 -8.71 30.21
CA ASN A 299 2.57 -7.93 29.56
C ASN A 299 3.13 -8.67 28.34
N ILE A 300 3.38 -9.99 28.46
CA ILE A 300 3.79 -10.86 27.35
C ILE A 300 2.74 -10.80 26.22
N GLU A 301 1.46 -10.88 26.56
CA GLU A 301 0.37 -10.77 25.60
C GLU A 301 0.42 -9.45 24.82
N LYS A 302 0.59 -8.33 25.54
CA LYS A 302 0.65 -7.00 24.94
C LYS A 302 1.81 -6.92 23.94
N MET A 303 2.99 -7.40 24.31
CA MET A 303 4.15 -7.44 23.43
C MET A 303 3.92 -8.36 22.20
N ALA A 304 3.32 -9.53 22.40
CA ALA A 304 2.95 -10.43 21.31
C ALA A 304 1.95 -9.78 20.34
N ASN A 305 0.94 -9.06 20.84
CA ASN A 305 -0.01 -8.32 20.02
C ASN A 305 0.65 -7.17 19.24
N GLN A 306 1.65 -6.50 19.83
CA GLN A 306 2.44 -5.49 19.12
C GLN A 306 3.25 -6.10 17.97
N ILE A 307 3.95 -7.22 18.21
CA ILE A 307 4.67 -7.94 17.15
C ILE A 307 3.70 -8.42 16.07
N LYS A 308 2.52 -8.91 16.44
CA LYS A 308 1.48 -9.32 15.49
C LYS A 308 1.05 -8.15 14.61
N ALA A 309 0.75 -6.99 15.18
CA ALA A 309 0.38 -5.80 14.42
C ALA A 309 1.53 -5.37 13.49
N ALA A 310 2.76 -5.29 14.01
CA ALA A 310 3.92 -4.90 13.21
C ALA A 310 4.18 -5.86 12.05
N THR A 311 4.13 -7.17 12.30
CA THR A 311 4.42 -8.20 11.30
C THR A 311 3.28 -8.42 10.32
N LYS A 312 2.01 -8.41 10.75
CA LYS A 312 0.83 -8.72 9.91
C LYS A 312 0.22 -7.49 9.24
N GLU A 313 0.30 -6.30 9.85
CA GLU A 313 -0.29 -5.06 9.33
C GLU A 313 0.78 -4.08 8.83
N GLY A 314 1.86 -3.92 9.60
CA GLY A 314 2.89 -2.91 9.35
C GLY A 314 3.87 -3.26 8.22
N ILE A 315 3.97 -4.53 7.82
CA ILE A 315 4.87 -4.98 6.75
C ILE A 315 4.01 -5.57 5.63
N THR A 316 4.24 -5.15 4.40
CA THR A 316 3.53 -5.65 3.20
C THR A 316 4.49 -6.14 2.11
N THR A 317 5.77 -5.76 2.16
CA THR A 317 6.75 -6.19 1.14
C THR A 317 7.18 -7.65 1.27
N THR A 318 7.04 -8.23 2.46
CA THR A 318 7.47 -9.60 2.78
C THR A 318 6.69 -10.15 3.96
N ASP A 319 6.74 -11.46 4.15
CA ASP A 319 6.13 -12.09 5.32
C ASP A 319 7.19 -12.39 6.37
N LEU A 320 7.06 -11.72 7.51
CA LEU A 320 7.81 -12.05 8.72
C LEU A 320 6.93 -12.90 9.63
N ASP A 321 7.48 -14.01 10.12
CA ASP A 321 6.82 -14.87 11.09
C ASP A 321 7.80 -15.29 12.19
N VAL A 322 7.31 -15.30 13.43
CA VAL A 322 8.02 -15.92 14.56
C VAL A 322 7.88 -17.44 14.48
N PHE A 323 8.87 -18.17 14.99
CA PHE A 323 8.84 -19.63 15.01
C PHE A 323 9.59 -20.22 16.20
N VAL A 324 9.27 -21.47 16.51
CA VAL A 324 9.89 -22.27 17.56
C VAL A 324 10.40 -23.59 16.97
N ALA A 325 11.47 -24.13 17.53
CA ALA A 325 11.93 -25.49 17.25
C ALA A 325 11.00 -26.51 17.93
N ARG A 326 10.84 -27.67 17.29
CA ARG A 326 10.02 -28.77 17.80
C ARG A 326 10.84 -29.64 18.75
N ALA A 327 10.32 -29.88 19.95
CA ALA A 327 10.89 -30.85 20.87
C ALA A 327 11.11 -32.22 20.18
N GLY A 328 12.28 -32.81 20.43
CA GLY A 328 12.74 -34.07 19.84
C GLY A 328 13.44 -33.96 18.48
N GLU A 329 13.41 -32.79 17.81
CA GLU A 329 14.11 -32.63 16.54
C GLU A 329 15.63 -32.46 16.73
N PRO A 330 16.46 -32.86 15.75
CA PRO A 330 17.91 -32.65 15.85
C PRO A 330 18.24 -31.16 15.79
N LEU A 331 19.27 -30.75 16.53
CA LEU A 331 19.83 -29.39 16.44
C LEU A 331 20.31 -29.12 15.02
N LYS A 332 19.87 -27.99 14.44
CA LYS A 332 20.22 -27.55 13.08
C LYS A 332 20.96 -26.22 13.15
N ASP A 333 21.71 -25.88 12.10
CA ASP A 333 22.47 -24.62 12.00
C ASP A 333 21.59 -23.36 12.17
N GLY A 334 20.31 -23.45 11.82
CA GLY A 334 19.33 -22.38 12.03
C GLY A 334 18.90 -22.16 13.48
N MET A 335 19.47 -22.86 14.47
CA MET A 335 19.10 -22.80 15.89
C MET A 335 20.32 -22.44 16.75
N GLU A 336 20.09 -21.97 17.97
CA GLU A 336 21.13 -21.63 18.94
C GLU A 336 20.95 -22.43 20.24
N ASP A 337 21.94 -23.24 20.61
CA ASP A 337 21.96 -23.97 21.90
C ASP A 337 22.52 -23.08 22.99
N ILE A 338 21.67 -22.67 23.93
CA ILE A 338 22.02 -21.71 24.98
C ILE A 338 22.89 -22.30 26.10
N TYR A 339 23.09 -23.63 26.15
CA TYR A 339 23.91 -24.30 27.16
C TYR A 339 25.20 -24.89 26.57
N SER A 340 25.58 -24.48 25.37
CA SER A 340 26.73 -25.04 24.64
C SER A 340 28.11 -24.59 25.16
N ASP A 341 28.17 -23.59 26.05
CA ASP A 341 29.41 -22.95 26.52
C ASP A 341 30.35 -23.83 27.38
N ASN A 342 29.97 -25.08 27.69
CA ASN A 342 30.78 -25.97 28.54
C ASN A 342 31.46 -27.15 27.80
N ALA A 343 31.36 -27.25 26.47
CA ALA A 343 31.97 -28.37 25.74
C ALA A 343 33.34 -27.99 25.14
N SER A 344 34.42 -28.47 25.77
CA SER A 344 35.77 -28.46 25.22
C SER A 344 35.82 -29.06 23.81
N VAL A 345 36.65 -28.46 22.95
CA VAL A 345 36.79 -28.68 21.50
C VAL A 345 37.12 -30.14 21.08
N ASP A 346 37.44 -31.03 22.02
CA ASP A 346 37.94 -32.38 21.73
C ASP A 346 36.87 -33.50 21.69
N ALA A 347 35.59 -33.23 21.98
CA ALA A 347 34.51 -34.24 21.98
C ALA A 347 33.67 -34.28 20.68
N TYR A 348 34.13 -33.65 19.61
CA TYR A 348 33.31 -33.25 18.46
C TYR A 348 32.84 -34.37 17.51
N SER A 349 33.42 -35.58 17.53
CA SER A 349 33.11 -36.60 16.50
C SER A 349 32.11 -37.69 16.91
N PHE A 350 31.85 -37.90 18.21
CA PHE A 350 30.97 -38.99 18.69
C PHE A 350 29.62 -38.51 19.27
N GLN A 351 29.46 -37.22 19.56
CA GLN A 351 28.26 -36.64 20.19
C GLN A 351 27.26 -35.99 19.21
N MET A 352 27.58 -35.86 17.92
CA MET A 352 26.66 -35.23 16.96
C MET A 352 25.33 -35.99 16.77
N SER A 353 25.28 -37.29 17.05
CA SER A 353 24.05 -38.09 16.91
C SER A 353 23.03 -37.90 18.06
N ASN A 354 23.36 -37.14 19.11
CA ASN A 354 22.53 -37.03 20.32
C ASN A 354 22.10 -35.60 20.71
N LYS A 355 22.41 -34.57 19.89
CA LYS A 355 21.95 -33.20 20.16
C LYS A 355 20.50 -33.02 19.70
N ARG A 356 19.55 -33.54 20.50
CA ARG A 356 18.11 -33.33 20.30
C ARG A 356 17.63 -32.12 21.09
N VAL A 357 16.75 -31.34 20.48
CA VAL A 357 16.05 -30.22 21.12
C VAL A 357 15.14 -30.77 22.22
N LEU A 358 15.33 -30.31 23.44
CA LEU A 358 14.41 -30.54 24.54
C LEU A 358 13.18 -29.63 24.40
N CYS A 359 13.42 -28.33 24.34
CA CYS A 359 12.39 -27.32 24.16
C CYS A 359 12.97 -26.03 23.56
N THR A 360 12.07 -25.17 23.07
CA THR A 360 12.43 -23.79 22.67
C THR A 360 12.28 -22.87 23.86
N VAL A 361 13.31 -22.10 24.14
CA VAL A 361 13.39 -21.15 25.25
C VAL A 361 13.35 -19.69 24.79
N GLY A 362 13.62 -19.44 23.52
CA GLY A 362 13.42 -18.15 22.86
C GLY A 362 13.00 -18.33 21.41
N MET A 363 12.00 -17.58 20.98
CA MET A 363 11.47 -17.65 19.62
C MET A 363 12.47 -17.09 18.62
N GLY A 364 12.50 -17.70 17.43
CA GLY A 364 13.19 -17.17 16.27
C GLY A 364 12.28 -16.28 15.43
N LEU A 365 12.89 -15.54 14.51
CA LEU A 365 12.21 -14.73 13.51
C LEU A 365 12.76 -15.09 12.12
N ARG A 366 11.86 -15.31 11.17
CA ARG A 366 12.23 -15.57 9.79
C ARG A 366 11.44 -14.69 8.84
N ARG A 367 12.09 -14.38 7.74
CA ARG A 367 11.50 -13.76 6.56
C ARG A 367 11.23 -14.84 5.53
N THR A 368 10.05 -14.81 4.96
CA THR A 368 9.66 -15.72 3.88
C THR A 368 9.10 -14.93 2.71
N THR A 369 9.58 -15.26 1.51
CA THR A 369 9.13 -14.64 0.25
C THR A 369 8.76 -15.73 -0.73
N VAL A 370 7.66 -15.53 -1.46
CA VAL A 370 7.25 -16.41 -2.56
C VAL A 370 7.54 -15.70 -3.87
N LYS A 371 8.36 -16.33 -4.72
CA LYS A 371 8.67 -15.83 -6.05
C LYS A 371 7.85 -16.61 -7.08
N LEU A 372 6.95 -15.89 -7.76
CA LEU A 372 6.16 -16.44 -8.85
C LEU A 372 6.91 -16.24 -10.17
N THR A 373 7.07 -17.32 -10.93
CA THR A 373 7.67 -17.28 -12.27
C THR A 373 6.70 -17.97 -13.23
N GLU A 374 6.39 -17.34 -14.37
CA GLU A 374 5.44 -17.90 -15.34
C GLU A 374 5.83 -19.34 -15.75
N GLY A 375 4.84 -20.24 -15.69
CA GLY A 375 5.02 -21.65 -16.06
C GLY A 375 5.82 -22.49 -15.07
N ARG A 376 6.17 -21.96 -13.88
CA ARG A 376 6.88 -22.70 -12.83
C ARG A 376 6.12 -22.68 -11.51
N PRO A 377 6.29 -23.70 -10.66
CA PRO A 377 5.73 -23.68 -9.32
C PRO A 377 6.31 -22.52 -8.49
N PRO A 378 5.59 -22.05 -7.45
CA PRO A 378 6.06 -21.01 -6.55
C PRO A 378 7.39 -21.39 -5.90
N GLU A 379 8.38 -20.50 -5.95
CA GLU A 379 9.68 -20.69 -5.29
C GLU A 379 9.66 -20.01 -3.92
N TYR A 380 9.84 -20.79 -2.85
CA TYR A 380 9.87 -20.30 -1.48
C TYR A 380 11.31 -20.02 -1.06
N LYS A 381 11.57 -18.79 -0.63
CA LYS A 381 12.83 -18.42 0.02
C LYS A 381 12.57 -18.09 1.48
N GLU A 382 13.37 -18.69 2.36
CA GLU A 382 13.34 -18.47 3.80
C GLU A 382 14.70 -17.92 4.25
N GLU A 383 14.67 -16.85 5.03
CA GLU A 383 15.84 -16.19 5.62
C GLU A 383 15.62 -16.07 7.12
N ILE A 384 16.50 -16.68 7.92
CA ILE A 384 16.43 -16.58 9.39
C ILE A 384 17.05 -15.24 9.79
N LEU A 385 16.25 -14.37 10.41
CA LEU A 385 16.68 -13.07 10.92
C LEU A 385 17.11 -13.16 12.39
N LEU A 386 16.49 -14.06 13.15
CA LEU A 386 16.83 -14.38 14.53
C LEU A 386 16.70 -15.89 14.72
N LYS A 387 17.78 -16.55 15.17
CA LYS A 387 17.75 -17.98 15.46
C LYS A 387 16.91 -18.22 16.72
N PRO A 388 16.03 -19.24 16.75
CA PRO A 388 15.39 -19.67 17.98
C PRO A 388 16.46 -20.22 18.93
N LYS A 389 16.33 -19.86 20.19
CA LYS A 389 17.14 -20.35 21.29
C LYS A 389 16.52 -21.63 21.82
N VAL A 390 17.31 -22.69 21.91
CA VAL A 390 16.86 -24.02 22.31
C VAL A 390 17.68 -24.56 23.47
N ALA A 391 17.03 -25.35 24.32
CA ALA A 391 17.71 -26.23 25.27
C ALA A 391 17.78 -27.63 24.66
N LEU A 392 18.87 -28.36 24.90
CA LEU A 392 19.02 -29.75 24.46
C LEU A 392 18.65 -30.74 25.57
N VAL A 393 18.34 -31.98 25.19
CA VAL A 393 18.00 -33.05 26.16
C VAL A 393 19.13 -33.28 27.17
N SER A 394 20.39 -33.08 26.77
CA SER A 394 21.57 -33.21 27.64
C SER A 394 21.55 -32.29 28.86
N VAL A 395 20.77 -31.20 28.84
CA VAL A 395 20.61 -30.31 30.00
C VAL A 395 19.98 -31.04 31.19
N LEU A 396 19.10 -32.02 30.93
CA LEU A 396 18.47 -32.83 31.97
C LEU A 396 19.40 -33.90 32.56
N ASP A 397 20.49 -34.23 31.86
CA ASP A 397 21.50 -35.17 32.35
C ASP A 397 22.51 -34.44 33.23
N SER A 398 22.90 -33.21 32.87
CA SER A 398 23.79 -32.38 33.71
C SER A 398 23.18 -32.01 35.07
N THR A 399 21.85 -31.95 35.18
CA THR A 399 21.19 -31.73 36.46
C THR A 399 21.28 -32.97 37.36
N ARG A 400 21.33 -34.18 36.78
CA ARG A 400 21.41 -35.45 37.54
C ARG A 400 22.78 -35.71 38.16
N ASP A 401 23.87 -35.30 37.52
CA ASP A 401 25.24 -35.54 38.00
C ASP A 401 25.61 -34.71 39.26
N GLY A 402 24.75 -33.77 39.68
CA GLY A 402 24.86 -33.10 40.99
C GLY A 402 24.50 -33.99 42.19
N MET A 403 23.99 -35.21 41.96
CA MET A 403 23.54 -36.17 42.98
C MET A 403 24.47 -37.38 43.18
N GLU A 404 25.80 -37.24 43.13
CA GLU A 404 26.64 -38.25 43.79
C GLU A 404 26.66 -37.99 45.32
N PRO A 405 26.14 -38.90 46.15
CA PRO A 405 26.36 -38.81 47.58
C PRO A 405 27.85 -38.95 47.85
N ILE A 406 28.42 -38.01 48.59
CA ILE A 406 29.74 -38.15 49.22
C ILE A 406 29.63 -39.35 50.18
N GLN A 407 29.83 -40.56 49.66
CA GLN A 407 30.12 -41.71 50.48
C GLN A 407 31.50 -41.47 51.07
N GLY A 408 31.51 -41.33 52.40
CA GLY A 408 32.66 -40.99 53.21
C GLY A 408 33.91 -41.77 52.80
N ARG A 409 34.95 -41.04 52.45
CA ARG A 409 36.31 -41.50 52.67
C ARG A 409 36.69 -41.15 54.10
N ASN A 410 37.06 -42.21 54.82
CA ASN A 410 37.64 -42.34 56.16
C ASN A 410 36.68 -42.45 57.33
#